data_AF-A0A250J099-F1
#
_entry.id   AF-A0A250J099-F1
#
_cell.length_a   1.000
_cell.length_b   1.000
_cell.length_c   1.000
_cell.angle_alpha   90.00
_cell.angle_beta   90.00
_cell.angle_gamma   90.00
#
_symmetry.space_group_name_H-M   'P 1'
#
loop_
_entity.id
_entity.type
_entity.pdbx_description
1 polymer ?
#
loop_
_entity_poly.entity_id
_entity_poly.type
_entity_poly.pdbx_seq_one_letter_code
_entity_poly.pdbx_strand_id
1 'polypeptide(L)'
;MSLPDRIDPRPPRRIYRWDLDKTYLQTEFDSIRDILRTAFQKAHEKQAVPGASALIRELAANGDSRLCIVSGSPRQMRSVLEEKLKLDGVVWDEFVLKDNVGNLMRGRFRALRGQVGYKLPAILESRALAPLEAEEVLFGDDAEADAFIYSLYADMVAGRVDERVLSQILSQAAVYPDEVERVHAAWKKIAVSDPVRRIFIHLDRLTPPAHFADYGPRVVPIFNYFQAALVLLADGHLTAPQVIKVAVEMVQTAGHNIITLSNSFQDLLRRGLPLQQAAAALVQALEGPNALLQALRPMPDIISAFTKRLAALGTEPAPPPARAVDYLAMLHHALPRTHKARKPPPA
;
A
#
# COMPACT_ATOMS: atom_id res chain seq x y z
N MET A 1 37.19 1.55 32.74
CA MET A 1 35.76 1.91 32.60
C MET A 1 35.35 1.60 31.17
N SER A 2 34.68 0.47 30.93
CA SER A 2 34.10 0.18 29.63
C SER A 2 32.91 1.10 29.43
N LEU A 3 32.90 1.85 28.32
CA LEU A 3 31.71 2.54 27.85
C LEU A 3 30.60 1.49 27.72
N PRO A 4 29.39 1.72 28.25
CA PRO A 4 28.29 0.78 28.05
C PRO A 4 28.08 0.61 26.55
N ASP A 5 28.00 -0.64 26.10
CA ASP A 5 27.64 -1.01 24.73
C ASP A 5 26.44 -0.16 24.33
N ARG A 6 26.69 0.80 23.45
CA ARG A 6 25.65 1.51 22.74
C ARG A 6 25.04 0.45 21.83
N ILE A 7 23.98 -0.20 22.31
CA ILE A 7 23.17 -1.09 21.50
C ILE A 7 22.56 -0.21 20.42
N ASP A 8 23.27 -0.04 19.31
CA ASP A 8 22.68 0.58 18.13
C ASP A 8 21.45 -0.27 17.77
N PRO A 9 20.30 0.36 17.54
CA PRO A 9 19.09 -0.37 17.19
C PRO A 9 19.39 -1.24 15.98
N ARG A 10 18.98 -2.52 16.05
CA ARG A 10 19.20 -3.47 14.95
C ARG A 10 18.66 -2.85 13.65
N PRO A 11 19.40 -2.94 12.53
CA PRO A 11 18.92 -2.42 11.27
C PRO A 11 17.59 -3.12 10.92
N PRO A 12 16.62 -2.36 10.39
CA PRO A 12 15.30 -2.90 10.09
C PRO A 12 15.41 -3.99 9.01
N ARG A 13 14.66 -5.06 9.19
CA ARG A 13 14.55 -6.15 8.20
C ARG A 13 13.43 -5.90 7.20
N ARG A 14 12.43 -5.11 7.58
CA ARG A 14 11.22 -4.87 6.81
C ARG A 14 10.90 -3.39 6.74
N ILE A 15 10.51 -2.91 5.56
CA ILE A 15 10.06 -1.54 5.35
C ILE A 15 8.66 -1.58 4.75
N TYR A 16 7.72 -0.97 5.44
CA TYR A 16 6.36 -0.81 4.98
C TYR A 16 6.18 0.61 4.47
N ARG A 17 5.95 0.77 3.16
CA ARG A 17 5.73 2.07 2.54
C ARG A 17 4.24 2.29 2.34
N TRP A 18 3.71 3.38 2.87
CA TRP A 18 2.28 3.65 2.84
C TRP A 18 2.00 4.99 2.18
N ASP A 19 1.11 4.97 1.20
CA ASP A 19 0.32 6.17 0.92
C ASP A 19 -0.68 6.40 2.07
N LEU A 20 -1.12 7.64 2.23
CA LEU A 20 -2.04 8.03 3.30
C LEU A 20 -3.46 8.22 2.80
N ASP A 21 -3.66 8.85 1.66
CA ASP A 21 -4.96 9.34 1.21
C ASP A 21 -5.66 8.21 0.44
N LYS A 22 -6.89 7.85 0.80
CA LYS A 22 -7.64 6.67 0.26
C LYS A 22 -6.98 5.31 0.49
N THR A 23 -5.74 5.30 0.97
CA THR A 23 -5.01 4.11 1.43
C THR A 23 -5.19 3.93 2.94
N TYR A 24 -4.69 4.86 3.76
CA TYR A 24 -4.84 4.81 5.22
C TYR A 24 -6.08 5.56 5.72
N LEU A 25 -6.37 6.73 5.14
CA LEU A 25 -7.50 7.58 5.49
C LEU A 25 -8.63 7.42 4.47
N GLN A 26 -9.87 7.37 4.97
CA GLN A 26 -11.03 7.59 4.14
C GLN A 26 -11.11 9.08 3.78
N THR A 27 -10.88 9.40 2.51
CA THR A 27 -10.86 10.79 2.03
C THR A 27 -11.58 10.93 0.69
N GLU A 28 -12.53 11.85 0.61
CA GLU A 28 -13.15 12.26 -0.66
C GLU A 28 -12.34 13.42 -1.27
N PHE A 29 -11.55 13.14 -2.31
CA PHE A 29 -10.81 14.16 -3.04
C PHE A 29 -11.28 14.22 -4.50
N ASP A 30 -12.44 14.84 -4.70
CA ASP A 30 -12.96 15.09 -6.05
C ASP A 30 -12.75 16.55 -6.50
N SER A 31 -12.47 17.49 -5.58
CA SER A 31 -12.22 18.89 -5.93
C SER A 31 -11.22 19.64 -5.02
N ILE A 32 -10.68 20.76 -5.52
CA ILE A 32 -9.83 21.69 -4.76
C ILE A 32 -10.56 22.25 -3.52
N ARG A 33 -11.89 22.36 -3.58
CA ARG A 33 -12.72 22.80 -2.45
C ARG A 33 -12.73 21.77 -1.34
N ASP A 34 -12.69 20.49 -1.68
CA ASP A 34 -12.68 19.39 -0.72
C ASP A 34 -11.32 19.25 -0.04
N ILE A 35 -10.22 19.57 -0.73
CA ILE A 35 -8.88 19.68 -0.11
C ILE A 35 -8.87 20.73 0.98
N LEU A 36 -9.39 21.93 0.71
CA LEU A 36 -9.47 23.00 1.71
C LEU A 36 -10.37 22.60 2.88
N ARG A 37 -11.55 22.04 2.62
CA ARG A 37 -12.47 21.57 3.67
C ARG A 37 -11.82 20.52 4.57
N THR A 38 -11.15 19.55 3.96
CA THR A 38 -10.47 18.43 4.65
C THR A 38 -9.23 18.89 5.43
N ALA A 39 -8.59 19.98 5.01
CA ALA A 39 -7.51 20.62 5.77
C ALA A 39 -8.00 21.30 7.06
N PHE A 40 -9.28 21.72 7.12
CA PHE A 40 -9.91 22.27 8.33
C PHE A 40 -10.54 21.22 9.24
N GLN A 41 -10.63 19.95 8.80
CA GLN A 41 -11.12 18.87 9.65
C GLN A 41 -10.16 18.61 10.80
N LYS A 42 -10.70 18.35 11.98
CA LYS A 42 -9.90 17.97 13.16
C LYS A 42 -9.42 16.53 13.01
N ALA A 43 -8.35 16.18 13.73
CA ALA A 43 -7.76 14.84 13.67
C ALA A 43 -8.79 13.73 13.94
N HIS A 44 -9.64 13.90 14.94
CA HIS A 44 -10.68 12.91 15.30
C HIS A 44 -11.82 12.77 14.27
N GLU A 45 -11.99 13.73 13.37
CA GLU A 45 -13.01 13.68 12.31
C GLU A 45 -12.52 12.84 11.12
N LYS A 46 -11.20 12.64 11.00
CA LYS A 46 -10.62 11.78 9.98
C LYS A 46 -10.86 10.33 10.38
N GLN A 47 -11.26 9.48 9.43
CA GLN A 47 -11.48 8.06 9.67
C GLN A 47 -10.40 7.25 8.94
N ALA A 48 -9.86 6.25 9.62
CA ALA A 48 -8.97 5.31 8.98
C ALA A 48 -9.79 4.32 8.14
N VAL A 49 -9.21 3.84 7.03
CA VAL A 49 -9.80 2.71 6.30
C VAL A 49 -9.84 1.49 7.23
N PRO A 50 -10.94 0.73 7.27
CA PRO A 50 -11.11 -0.36 8.22
C PRO A 50 -9.97 -1.37 8.16
N GLY A 51 -9.36 -1.63 9.31
CA GLY A 51 -8.24 -2.56 9.45
C GLY A 51 -6.87 -2.01 9.08
N ALA A 52 -6.76 -0.79 8.53
CA ALA A 52 -5.46 -0.19 8.20
C ALA A 52 -4.60 0.05 9.45
N SER A 53 -5.18 0.68 10.49
CA SER A 53 -4.49 0.95 11.75
C SER A 53 -4.11 -0.34 12.48
N ALA A 54 -5.01 -1.32 12.61
CA ALA A 54 -4.66 -2.65 13.12
C ALA A 54 -3.53 -3.30 12.33
N LEU A 55 -3.60 -3.29 11.00
CA LEU A 55 -2.57 -3.91 10.16
C LEU A 55 -1.19 -3.29 10.42
N ILE A 56 -1.10 -1.96 10.43
CA ILE A 56 0.15 -1.25 10.73
C ILE A 56 0.69 -1.62 12.12
N ARG A 57 -0.16 -1.62 13.15
CA ARG A 57 0.26 -1.95 14.51
C ARG A 57 0.75 -3.40 14.62
N GLU A 58 0.09 -4.34 13.96
CA GLU A 58 0.52 -5.74 13.98
C GLU A 58 1.80 -5.98 13.17
N LEU A 59 2.01 -5.25 12.06
CA LEU A 59 3.26 -5.30 11.29
C LEU A 59 4.44 -4.73 12.09
N ALA A 60 4.19 -3.77 12.98
CA ALA A 60 5.19 -3.16 13.86
C ALA A 60 5.49 -3.98 15.13
N ALA A 61 4.69 -4.99 15.46
CA ALA A 61 4.72 -5.67 16.76
C ALA A 61 6.06 -6.35 17.10
N ASN A 62 6.84 -6.74 16.09
CA ASN A 62 8.14 -7.40 16.26
C ASN A 62 9.31 -6.42 16.47
N GLY A 63 9.09 -5.11 16.27
CA GLY A 63 10.10 -4.07 16.45
C GLY A 63 11.26 -4.09 15.45
N ASP A 64 11.18 -4.87 14.37
CA ASP A 64 12.19 -5.00 13.32
C ASP A 64 11.77 -4.37 11.98
N SER A 65 10.68 -3.60 12.00
CA SER A 65 10.11 -2.94 10.83
C SER A 65 10.20 -1.42 10.90
N ARG A 66 10.28 -0.77 9.74
CA ARG A 66 10.05 0.67 9.60
C ARG A 66 8.77 0.97 8.84
N LEU A 67 8.06 2.01 9.27
CA LEU A 67 6.92 2.57 8.57
C LEU A 67 7.31 3.90 7.90
N CYS A 68 7.27 3.92 6.57
CA CYS A 68 7.56 5.10 5.76
C CYS A 68 6.28 5.58 5.06
N ILE A 69 5.77 6.75 5.42
CA ILE A 69 4.55 7.31 4.86
C ILE A 69 4.92 8.35 3.79
N VAL A 70 4.39 8.21 2.58
CA VAL A 70 4.57 9.17 1.47
C VAL A 70 3.19 9.54 0.92
N SER A 71 2.74 10.76 1.17
CA SER A 71 1.36 11.19 0.85
C SER A 71 1.31 12.40 -0.06
N GLY A 72 0.31 12.42 -0.96
CA GLY A 72 -0.01 13.57 -1.81
C GLY A 72 -0.55 14.79 -1.06
N SER A 73 -0.90 14.64 0.23
CA SER A 73 -1.43 15.71 1.07
C SER A 73 -0.46 16.88 1.25
N PRO A 74 -0.98 18.13 1.36
CA PRO A 74 -0.17 19.31 1.61
C PRO A 74 0.61 19.23 2.93
N ARG A 75 1.86 19.73 2.93
CA ARG A 75 2.69 19.86 4.15
C ARG A 75 2.01 20.58 5.31
N GLN A 76 1.09 21.49 5.03
CA GLN A 76 0.33 22.25 6.04
C GLN A 76 -0.54 21.35 6.92
N MET A 77 -0.91 20.16 6.43
CA MET A 77 -1.75 19.21 7.17
C MET A 77 -0.94 18.32 8.13
N ARG A 78 0.39 18.47 8.19
CA ARG A 78 1.27 17.61 8.99
C ARG A 78 0.78 17.41 10.43
N SER A 79 0.53 18.50 11.16
CA SER A 79 0.15 18.42 12.57
C SER A 79 -1.13 17.61 12.79
N VAL A 80 -2.15 17.84 11.96
CA VAL A 80 -3.44 17.14 12.02
C VAL A 80 -3.29 15.66 11.69
N LEU A 81 -2.49 15.33 10.67
CA LEU A 81 -2.25 13.95 10.26
C LEU A 81 -1.42 13.19 11.30
N GLU A 82 -0.38 13.80 11.87
CA GLU A 82 0.41 13.22 12.95
C GLU A 82 -0.42 13.02 14.23
N GLU A 83 -1.31 13.96 14.57
CA GLU A 83 -2.25 13.79 15.68
C GLU A 83 -3.19 12.61 15.42
N LYS A 84 -3.72 12.47 14.19
CA LYS A 84 -4.56 11.32 13.82
C LYS A 84 -3.80 10.00 13.96
N LEU A 85 -2.60 9.89 13.40
CA LEU A 85 -1.79 8.68 13.50
C LEU A 85 -1.51 8.32 14.98
N LYS A 86 -1.24 9.30 15.83
CA LYS A 86 -1.07 9.10 17.28
C LYS A 86 -2.35 8.59 17.95
N LEU A 87 -3.51 9.17 17.62
CA LEU A 87 -4.81 8.72 18.14
C LEU A 87 -5.10 7.27 17.78
N ASP A 88 -4.62 6.81 16.62
CA ASP A 88 -4.77 5.42 16.16
C ASP A 88 -3.71 4.46 16.71
N GLY A 89 -2.76 4.97 17.51
CA GLY A 89 -1.61 4.20 18.02
C GLY A 89 -0.60 3.81 16.94
N VAL A 90 -0.53 4.55 15.83
CA VAL A 90 0.44 4.33 14.75
C VAL A 90 1.73 5.07 15.05
N VAL A 91 2.84 4.34 15.00
CA VAL A 91 4.21 4.87 15.08
C VAL A 91 4.83 4.82 13.68
N TRP A 92 5.49 5.90 13.26
CA TRP A 92 6.12 6.02 11.95
C TRP A 92 7.57 6.47 12.06
N ASP A 93 8.39 6.08 11.08
CA ASP A 93 9.81 6.41 11.01
C ASP A 93 10.09 7.54 10.02
N GLU A 94 9.29 7.62 8.97
CA GLU A 94 9.41 8.63 7.93
C GLU A 94 8.03 9.11 7.52
N PHE A 95 7.86 10.42 7.35
CA PHE A 95 6.60 10.99 6.90
C PHE A 95 6.85 12.13 5.91
N VAL A 96 6.63 11.85 4.63
CA VAL A 96 6.82 12.79 3.51
C VAL A 96 5.47 13.32 3.03
N LEU A 97 5.39 14.65 2.93
CA LEU A 97 4.21 15.39 2.47
C LEU A 97 4.57 16.34 1.33
N LYS A 98 3.60 16.56 0.45
CA LYS A 98 3.77 17.30 -0.80
C LYS A 98 3.86 18.81 -0.56
N ASP A 99 4.87 19.45 -1.17
CA ASP A 99 5.04 20.91 -1.12
C ASP A 99 4.16 21.62 -2.16
N ASN A 100 2.84 21.54 -2.00
CA ASN A 100 1.89 22.15 -2.92
C ASN A 100 2.02 23.68 -2.97
N VAL A 101 2.30 24.33 -1.83
CA VAL A 101 2.45 25.79 -1.75
C VAL A 101 3.72 26.25 -2.46
N GLY A 102 4.87 25.61 -2.21
CA GLY A 102 6.11 25.95 -2.91
C GLY A 102 5.99 25.74 -4.43
N ASN A 103 5.32 24.67 -4.86
CA ASN A 103 5.05 24.44 -6.28
C ASN A 103 4.14 25.52 -6.89
N LEU A 104 3.10 25.96 -6.18
CA LEU A 104 2.24 27.05 -6.63
C LEU A 104 3.02 28.36 -6.79
N MET A 105 3.83 28.73 -5.79
CA MET A 105 4.64 29.95 -5.83
C MET A 105 5.68 29.95 -6.96
N ARG A 106 6.18 28.77 -7.36
CA ARG A 106 7.09 28.61 -8.50
C ARG A 106 6.37 28.51 -9.85
N GLY A 107 5.04 28.71 -9.90
CA GLY A 107 4.23 28.58 -11.12
C GLY A 107 4.11 27.15 -11.65
N ARG A 108 4.38 26.14 -10.81
CA ARG A 108 4.42 24.71 -11.19
C ARG A 108 3.06 24.02 -11.04
N PHE A 109 2.07 24.51 -11.75
CA PHE A 109 0.70 23.97 -11.68
C PHE A 109 0.58 22.49 -12.09
N ARG A 110 1.52 21.97 -12.90
CA ARG A 110 1.54 20.55 -13.29
C ARG A 110 1.99 19.65 -12.15
N ALA A 111 2.89 20.13 -11.28
CA ALA A 111 3.38 19.37 -10.12
C ALA A 111 2.26 19.10 -9.11
N LEU A 112 1.24 19.95 -9.07
CA LEU A 112 0.06 19.74 -8.23
C LEU A 112 -0.73 18.49 -8.65
N ARG A 113 -0.78 18.18 -9.96
CA ARG A 113 -1.51 17.02 -10.51
C ARG A 113 -0.64 15.80 -10.79
N GLY A 114 0.65 15.98 -11.07
CA GLY A 114 1.58 14.89 -11.33
C GLY A 114 1.97 14.16 -10.05
N GLN A 115 1.70 12.86 -9.97
CA GLN A 115 2.12 12.01 -8.84
C GLN A 115 3.52 11.44 -9.03
N VAL A 116 3.90 11.09 -10.26
CA VAL A 116 5.22 10.52 -10.60
C VAL A 116 6.36 11.42 -10.11
N GLY A 117 6.32 12.71 -10.48
CA GLY A 117 7.39 13.67 -10.15
C GLY A 117 7.50 14.04 -8.67
N TYR A 118 6.62 13.55 -7.81
CA TYR A 118 6.68 13.77 -6.36
C TYR A 118 6.98 12.47 -5.60
N LYS A 119 6.18 11.42 -5.85
CA LYS A 119 6.22 10.18 -5.07
C LYS A 119 7.43 9.33 -5.44
N LEU A 120 7.82 9.26 -6.72
CA LEU A 120 8.98 8.51 -7.19
C LEU A 120 10.33 8.99 -6.60
N PRO A 121 10.69 10.30 -6.65
CA PRO A 121 11.94 10.74 -6.03
C PRO A 121 11.93 10.51 -4.51
N ALA A 122 10.81 10.73 -3.82
CA ALA A 122 10.71 10.52 -2.38
C ALA A 122 10.99 9.06 -1.97
N ILE A 123 10.38 8.08 -2.65
CA ILE A 123 10.61 6.66 -2.34
C ILE A 123 12.03 6.20 -2.70
N LEU A 124 12.62 6.72 -3.77
CA LEU A 124 14.01 6.42 -4.15
C LEU A 124 15.01 7.01 -3.14
N GLU A 125 14.81 8.25 -2.71
CA GLU A 125 15.63 8.91 -1.68
C GLU A 125 15.58 8.14 -0.37
N SER A 126 14.39 7.69 0.04
CA SER A 126 14.21 6.85 1.21
C SER A 126 14.91 5.49 1.06
N ARG A 127 14.81 4.82 -0.11
CA ARG A 127 15.51 3.56 -0.38
C ARG A 127 17.02 3.69 -0.34
N ALA A 128 17.58 4.80 -0.82
CA ALA A 128 19.02 5.04 -0.80
C ALA A 128 19.61 5.08 0.63
N LEU A 129 18.76 5.28 1.65
CA LEU A 129 19.12 5.28 3.07
C LEU A 129 18.75 3.97 3.79
N ALA A 130 18.09 3.03 3.09
CA ALA A 130 17.63 1.78 3.66
C ALA A 130 18.73 0.69 3.66
N PRO A 131 18.71 -0.26 4.61
CA PRO A 131 19.57 -1.44 4.53
C PRO A 131 19.33 -2.24 3.24
N LEU A 132 20.40 -2.75 2.64
CA LEU A 132 20.33 -3.51 1.38
C LEU A 132 19.42 -4.73 1.48
N GLU A 133 19.55 -5.48 2.58
CA GLU A 133 18.82 -6.71 2.91
C GLU A 133 17.35 -6.45 3.32
N ALA A 134 16.94 -5.18 3.52
CA ALA A 134 15.59 -4.88 3.97
C ALA A 134 14.57 -5.12 2.85
N GLU A 135 13.60 -5.97 3.14
CA GLU A 135 12.46 -6.25 2.27
C GLU A 135 11.42 -5.14 2.36
N GLU A 136 10.72 -4.89 1.25
CA GLU A 136 9.72 -3.83 1.18
C GLU A 136 8.35 -4.34 0.78
N VAL A 137 7.32 -3.82 1.44
CA VAL A 137 5.92 -3.96 1.05
C VAL A 137 5.32 -2.57 0.93
N LEU A 138 4.68 -2.28 -0.20
CA LEU A 138 4.10 -0.98 -0.50
C LEU A 138 2.58 -1.06 -0.48
N PHE A 139 1.94 0.00 0.03
CA PHE A 139 0.50 0.14 0.14
C PHE A 139 0.09 1.45 -0.52
N GLY A 140 -0.85 1.37 -1.44
CA GLY A 140 -1.41 2.51 -2.17
C GLY A 140 -2.86 2.27 -2.56
N ASP A 141 -3.39 3.12 -3.43
CA ASP A 141 -4.78 3.09 -3.87
C ASP A 141 -4.94 3.14 -5.41
N ASP A 142 -6.17 2.92 -5.88
CA ASP A 142 -6.55 2.97 -7.29
C ASP A 142 -7.08 4.34 -7.76
N ALA A 143 -7.08 5.35 -6.89
CA ALA A 143 -7.43 6.71 -7.22
C ALA A 143 -6.22 7.52 -7.70
N GLU A 144 -5.05 7.27 -7.14
CA GLU A 144 -3.76 7.81 -7.57
C GLU A 144 -3.02 6.88 -8.56
N ALA A 145 -1.75 7.18 -8.82
CA ALA A 145 -0.89 6.45 -9.75
C ALA A 145 -0.04 5.37 -9.05
N ASP A 146 -0.47 4.89 -7.88
CA ASP A 146 0.38 4.12 -6.96
C ASP A 146 0.83 2.79 -7.55
N ALA A 147 -0.06 2.06 -8.20
CA ALA A 147 0.30 0.81 -8.87
C ALA A 147 1.42 1.01 -9.90
N PHE A 148 1.36 2.10 -10.67
CA PHE A 148 2.38 2.44 -11.65
C PHE A 148 3.69 2.83 -10.97
N ILE A 149 3.64 3.77 -10.03
CA ILE A 149 4.81 4.33 -9.37
C ILE A 149 5.56 3.26 -8.56
N TYR A 150 4.85 2.46 -7.78
CA TYR A 150 5.44 1.40 -6.97
C TYR A 150 5.98 0.27 -7.81
N SER A 151 5.31 -0.10 -8.90
CA SER A 151 5.84 -1.11 -9.82
C SER A 151 7.11 -0.60 -10.50
N LEU A 152 7.08 0.62 -11.05
CA LEU A 152 8.25 1.25 -11.69
C LEU A 152 9.42 1.33 -10.73
N TYR A 153 9.19 1.79 -9.50
CA TYR A 153 10.19 1.82 -8.44
C TYR A 153 10.80 0.44 -8.18
N ALA A 154 9.97 -0.59 -8.02
CA ALA A 154 10.44 -1.95 -7.76
C ALA A 154 11.35 -2.47 -8.89
N ASP A 155 11.00 -2.21 -10.15
CA ASP A 155 11.79 -2.65 -11.29
C ASP A 155 13.02 -1.78 -11.55
N MET A 156 13.00 -0.50 -11.17
CA MET A 156 14.19 0.35 -11.16
C MET A 156 15.23 -0.14 -10.14
N VAL A 157 14.82 -0.44 -8.91
CA VAL A 157 15.74 -0.91 -7.86
C VAL A 157 16.30 -2.31 -8.18
N ALA A 158 15.50 -3.15 -8.83
CA ALA A 158 15.92 -4.47 -9.31
C ALA A 158 16.74 -4.47 -10.61
N GLY A 159 16.99 -3.30 -11.21
CA GLY A 159 17.76 -3.20 -12.46
C GLY A 159 17.04 -3.75 -13.69
N ARG A 160 15.70 -3.82 -13.65
CA ARG A 160 14.84 -4.27 -14.77
C ARG A 160 14.39 -3.11 -15.68
N VAL A 161 14.62 -1.87 -15.28
CA VAL A 161 14.35 -0.65 -16.07
C VAL A 161 15.65 0.02 -16.47
N ASP A 162 15.79 0.35 -17.75
CA ASP A 162 16.96 1.09 -18.24
C ASP A 162 16.76 2.61 -18.14
N GLU A 163 17.88 3.34 -18.14
CA GLU A 163 17.89 4.80 -17.98
C GLU A 163 17.18 5.53 -19.14
N ARG A 164 17.13 4.98 -20.35
CA ARG A 164 16.43 5.58 -21.49
C ARG A 164 14.92 5.46 -21.32
N VAL A 165 14.42 4.29 -20.91
CA VAL A 165 13.01 4.10 -20.59
C VAL A 165 12.58 5.04 -19.46
N LEU A 166 13.37 5.13 -18.38
CA LEU A 166 13.08 6.09 -17.30
C LEU A 166 13.02 7.53 -17.82
N SER A 167 13.99 7.95 -18.63
CA SER A 167 14.03 9.30 -19.20
C SER A 167 12.80 9.59 -20.05
N GLN A 168 12.34 8.61 -20.85
CA GLN A 168 11.11 8.74 -21.64
C GLN A 168 9.86 8.84 -20.77
N ILE A 169 9.76 8.03 -19.71
CA ILE A 169 8.65 8.08 -18.75
C ILE A 169 8.58 9.46 -18.09
N LEU A 170 9.69 9.96 -17.55
CA LEU A 170 9.74 11.25 -16.85
C LEU A 170 9.41 12.41 -17.79
N SER A 171 9.88 12.35 -19.04
CA SER A 171 9.56 13.33 -20.07
C SER A 171 8.07 13.35 -20.43
N GLN A 172 7.48 12.18 -20.71
CA GLN A 172 6.07 12.07 -21.08
C GLN A 172 5.13 12.35 -19.90
N ALA A 173 5.54 12.04 -18.67
CA ALA A 173 4.86 12.44 -17.45
C ALA A 173 5.00 13.95 -17.14
N ALA A 174 5.76 14.70 -17.97
CA ALA A 174 6.03 16.12 -17.82
C ALA A 174 6.60 16.49 -16.44
N VAL A 175 7.49 15.64 -15.91
CA VAL A 175 8.20 15.86 -14.66
C VAL A 175 9.16 17.05 -14.81
N TYR A 176 9.25 17.90 -13.79
CA TYR A 176 10.11 19.08 -13.84
C TYR A 176 11.60 18.69 -13.81
N PRO A 177 12.50 19.43 -14.49
CA PRO A 177 13.92 19.06 -14.61
C PRO A 177 14.63 18.80 -13.28
N ASP A 178 14.34 19.58 -12.24
CA ASP A 178 14.93 19.40 -10.91
C ASP A 178 14.44 18.12 -10.22
N GLU A 179 13.17 17.73 -10.44
CA GLU A 179 12.66 16.44 -9.95
C GLU A 179 13.25 15.26 -10.75
N VAL A 180 13.50 15.44 -12.05
CA VAL A 180 14.24 14.46 -12.86
C VAL A 180 15.65 14.27 -12.29
N GLU A 181 16.37 15.36 -12.03
CA GLU A 181 17.71 15.31 -11.41
C GLU A 181 17.69 14.57 -10.07
N ARG A 182 16.70 14.84 -9.22
CA ARG A 182 16.51 14.12 -7.94
C ARG A 182 16.32 12.62 -8.15
N VAL A 183 15.46 12.22 -9.09
CA VAL A 183 15.24 10.79 -9.41
C VAL A 183 16.55 10.11 -9.83
N HIS A 184 17.29 10.69 -10.78
CA HIS A 184 18.56 10.09 -11.23
C HIS A 184 19.62 10.09 -10.13
N ALA A 185 19.72 11.17 -9.34
CA ALA A 185 20.69 11.27 -8.25
C ALA A 185 20.41 10.28 -7.12
N ALA A 186 19.14 10.02 -6.79
CA ALA A 186 18.74 9.03 -5.80
C ALA A 186 18.99 7.60 -6.33
N TRP A 187 18.54 7.31 -7.55
CA TRP A 187 18.65 5.97 -8.14
C TRP A 187 20.11 5.51 -8.27
N LYS A 188 21.02 6.40 -8.67
CA LYS A 188 22.47 6.10 -8.78
C LYS A 188 23.13 5.69 -7.45
N LYS A 189 22.53 6.02 -6.30
CA LYS A 189 23.04 5.66 -4.98
C LYS A 189 22.54 4.30 -4.49
N ILE A 190 21.53 3.74 -5.16
CA ILE A 190 20.90 2.49 -4.75
C ILE A 190 21.66 1.32 -5.37
N ALA A 191 22.11 0.38 -4.53
CA ALA A 191 22.65 -0.88 -5.01
C ALA A 191 21.52 -1.76 -5.59
N VAL A 192 21.80 -2.40 -6.72
CA VAL A 192 20.84 -3.26 -7.41
C VAL A 192 20.45 -4.43 -6.49
N SER A 193 19.15 -4.54 -6.22
CA SER A 193 18.55 -5.58 -5.38
C SER A 193 17.08 -5.71 -5.74
N ASP A 194 16.43 -6.84 -5.40
CA ASP A 194 14.98 -7.01 -5.61
C ASP A 194 14.23 -7.04 -4.26
N PRO A 195 14.16 -5.91 -3.54
CA PRO A 195 13.66 -5.90 -2.17
C PRO A 195 12.13 -5.90 -2.08
N VAL A 196 11.42 -5.49 -3.15
CA VAL A 196 9.97 -5.30 -3.11
C VAL A 196 9.26 -6.64 -3.26
N ARG A 197 8.64 -7.11 -2.17
CA ARG A 197 7.91 -8.39 -2.13
C ARG A 197 6.47 -8.25 -2.61
N ARG A 198 5.77 -7.20 -2.17
CA ARG A 198 4.36 -6.96 -2.50
C ARG A 198 4.04 -5.48 -2.65
N ILE A 199 3.06 -5.21 -3.52
CA ILE A 199 2.44 -3.91 -3.71
C ILE A 199 0.94 -4.12 -3.57
N PHE A 200 0.34 -3.64 -2.48
CA PHE A 200 -1.09 -3.68 -2.27
C PHE A 200 -1.74 -2.41 -2.79
N ILE A 201 -2.81 -2.57 -3.60
CA ILE A 201 -3.58 -1.45 -4.15
C ILE A 201 -5.01 -1.55 -3.63
N HIS A 202 -5.36 -0.66 -2.70
CA HIS A 202 -6.70 -0.54 -2.17
C HIS A 202 -7.66 0.02 -3.22
N LEU A 203 -8.71 -0.75 -3.53
CA LEU A 203 -9.68 -0.44 -4.57
C LEU A 203 -10.78 0.52 -4.09
N ASP A 204 -10.39 1.72 -3.67
CA ASP A 204 -11.30 2.79 -3.22
C ASP A 204 -12.33 3.16 -4.31
N ARG A 205 -11.89 3.24 -5.57
CA ARG A 205 -12.76 3.50 -6.74
C ARG A 205 -13.37 2.23 -7.34
N LEU A 206 -13.20 1.08 -6.69
CA LEU A 206 -13.67 -0.22 -7.17
C LEU A 206 -13.16 -0.57 -8.58
N THR A 207 -11.93 -0.15 -8.92
CA THR A 207 -11.31 -0.51 -10.19
C THR A 207 -11.21 -2.04 -10.29
N PRO A 208 -11.65 -2.67 -11.41
CA PRO A 208 -11.62 -4.12 -11.53
C PRO A 208 -10.20 -4.69 -11.32
N PRO A 209 -10.01 -5.75 -10.51
CA PRO A 209 -8.70 -6.36 -10.28
C PRO A 209 -7.91 -6.71 -11.55
N ALA A 210 -8.61 -7.10 -12.62
CA ALA A 210 -8.01 -7.42 -13.92
C ALA A 210 -7.24 -6.25 -14.55
N HIS A 211 -7.58 -5.00 -14.19
CA HIS A 211 -6.86 -3.81 -14.64
C HIS A 211 -5.38 -3.80 -14.21
N PHE A 212 -5.06 -4.53 -13.14
CA PHE A 212 -3.70 -4.60 -12.59
C PHE A 212 -2.91 -5.83 -13.07
N ALA A 213 -3.48 -6.67 -13.94
CA ALA A 213 -2.86 -7.92 -14.38
C ALA A 213 -1.51 -7.71 -15.08
N ASP A 214 -1.35 -6.62 -15.82
CA ASP A 214 -0.13 -6.30 -16.56
C ASP A 214 1.06 -5.93 -15.65
N TYR A 215 0.80 -5.61 -14.38
CA TYR A 215 1.88 -5.40 -13.39
C TYR A 215 2.41 -6.70 -12.79
N GLY A 216 1.80 -7.85 -13.10
CA GLY A 216 2.20 -9.15 -12.60
C GLY A 216 1.84 -9.41 -11.12
N PRO A 217 2.25 -10.58 -10.57
CA PRO A 217 1.78 -11.09 -9.27
C PRO A 217 2.29 -10.31 -8.06
N ARG A 218 3.24 -9.38 -8.24
CA ARG A 218 3.73 -8.50 -7.18
C ARG A 218 2.68 -7.46 -6.77
N VAL A 219 1.85 -7.03 -7.72
CA VAL A 219 0.75 -6.09 -7.46
C VAL A 219 -0.52 -6.88 -7.13
N VAL A 220 -1.02 -6.67 -5.92
CA VAL A 220 -2.20 -7.36 -5.40
C VAL A 220 -3.29 -6.31 -5.11
N PRO A 221 -4.30 -6.17 -5.99
CA PRO A 221 -5.43 -5.31 -5.71
C PRO A 221 -6.30 -5.90 -4.59
N ILE A 222 -6.72 -5.07 -3.64
CA ILE A 222 -7.50 -5.47 -2.46
C ILE A 222 -8.72 -4.58 -2.28
N PHE A 223 -9.84 -5.20 -1.90
CA PHE A 223 -11.06 -4.48 -1.51
C PHE A 223 -11.05 -4.08 -0.04
N ASN A 224 -10.20 -4.71 0.79
CA ASN A 224 -10.05 -4.38 2.20
C ASN A 224 -8.75 -4.95 2.78
N TYR A 225 -8.37 -4.49 3.98
CA TYR A 225 -7.11 -4.86 4.61
C TYR A 225 -7.07 -6.27 5.18
N PHE A 226 -8.20 -6.97 5.31
CA PHE A 226 -8.19 -8.40 5.61
C PHE A 226 -7.56 -9.20 4.45
N GLN A 227 -7.80 -8.78 3.20
CA GLN A 227 -7.14 -9.40 2.04
C GLN A 227 -5.63 -9.19 2.06
N ALA A 228 -5.16 -7.99 2.41
CA ALA A 228 -3.73 -7.74 2.59
C ALA A 228 -3.15 -8.63 3.72
N ALA A 229 -3.83 -8.70 4.85
CA ALA A 229 -3.40 -9.49 6.00
C ALA A 229 -3.25 -10.99 5.67
N LEU A 230 -4.15 -11.55 4.86
CA LEU A 230 -4.08 -12.94 4.39
C LEU A 230 -2.85 -13.20 3.52
N VAL A 231 -2.56 -12.30 2.58
CA VAL A 231 -1.38 -12.41 1.71
C VAL A 231 -0.10 -12.23 2.53
N LEU A 232 -0.09 -11.29 3.47
CA LEU A 232 1.03 -11.06 4.38
C LEU A 232 1.27 -12.24 5.35
N LEU A 233 0.23 -13.00 5.71
CA LEU A 233 0.40 -14.26 6.42
C LEU A 233 1.06 -15.32 5.53
N ALA A 234 0.60 -15.45 4.28
CA ALA A 234 1.21 -16.39 3.32
C ALA A 234 2.68 -16.05 3.03
N ASP A 235 3.02 -14.75 3.01
CA ASP A 235 4.39 -14.27 2.81
C ASP A 235 5.22 -14.23 4.12
N GLY A 236 4.66 -14.65 5.27
CA GLY A 236 5.38 -14.70 6.54
C GLY A 236 5.63 -13.34 7.22
N HIS A 237 4.95 -12.28 6.77
CA HIS A 237 4.98 -10.96 7.41
C HIS A 237 4.13 -10.90 8.68
N LEU A 238 3.02 -11.64 8.72
CA LEU A 238 2.11 -11.75 9.86
C LEU A 238 1.96 -13.20 10.31
N THR A 239 1.59 -13.38 11.57
CA THR A 239 1.13 -14.66 12.11
C THR A 239 -0.40 -14.73 12.10
N ALA A 240 -0.95 -15.94 12.15
CA ALA A 240 -2.41 -16.14 12.17
C ALA A 240 -3.12 -15.37 13.30
N PRO A 241 -2.62 -15.33 14.56
CA PRO A 241 -3.20 -14.49 15.60
C PRO A 241 -3.24 -13.00 15.26
N GLN A 242 -2.23 -12.48 14.56
CA GLN A 242 -2.19 -11.07 14.15
C GLN A 242 -3.24 -10.77 13.08
N VAL A 243 -3.40 -11.65 12.09
CA VAL A 243 -4.47 -11.55 11.09
C VAL A 243 -5.85 -11.56 11.74
N ILE A 244 -6.05 -12.40 12.76
CA ILE A 244 -7.31 -12.46 13.51
C ILE A 244 -7.61 -11.11 14.16
N LYS A 245 -6.64 -10.46 14.81
CA LYS A 245 -6.86 -9.12 15.41
C LYS A 245 -7.26 -8.07 14.37
N VAL A 246 -6.66 -8.09 13.17
CA VAL A 246 -7.07 -7.21 12.07
C VAL A 246 -8.53 -7.46 11.69
N ALA A 247 -8.92 -8.74 11.54
CA ALA A 247 -10.30 -9.13 11.26
C ALA A 247 -11.28 -8.66 12.35
N VAL A 248 -10.92 -8.81 13.63
CA VAL A 248 -11.73 -8.33 14.78
C VAL A 248 -11.97 -6.84 14.70
N GLU A 249 -10.91 -6.06 14.50
CA GLU A 249 -11.04 -4.60 14.42
C GLU A 249 -11.97 -4.21 13.28
N MET A 250 -11.84 -4.84 12.11
CA MET A 250 -12.71 -4.56 10.96
C MET A 250 -14.18 -4.86 11.25
N VAL A 251 -14.48 -5.95 11.95
CA VAL A 251 -15.85 -6.32 12.36
C VAL A 251 -16.42 -5.32 13.37
N GLN A 252 -15.62 -4.91 14.36
CA GLN A 252 -16.05 -4.02 15.44
C GLN A 252 -16.20 -2.56 15.02
N THR A 253 -15.29 -2.05 14.19
CA THR A 253 -15.18 -0.61 13.88
C THR A 253 -15.94 -0.19 12.64
N ALA A 254 -16.14 -1.09 11.67
CA ALA A 254 -16.65 -0.74 10.35
C ALA A 254 -17.90 -1.52 9.95
N GLY A 255 -18.55 -2.20 10.90
CA GLY A 255 -19.78 -2.97 10.64
C GLY A 255 -19.58 -4.11 9.63
N HIS A 256 -18.34 -4.52 9.35
CA HIS A 256 -18.10 -5.66 8.49
C HIS A 256 -18.66 -6.90 9.18
N ASN A 257 -19.46 -7.68 8.46
CA ASN A 257 -19.89 -8.97 8.96
C ASN A 257 -18.92 -10.08 8.49
N ILE A 258 -19.03 -11.23 9.12
CA ILE A 258 -18.20 -12.41 8.83
C ILE A 258 -18.36 -12.89 7.38
N ILE A 259 -19.54 -12.70 6.80
CA ILE A 259 -19.83 -13.09 5.42
C ILE A 259 -18.95 -12.24 4.47
N THR A 260 -18.78 -10.95 4.74
CA THR A 260 -17.88 -10.07 3.98
C THR A 260 -16.45 -10.56 4.03
N LEU A 261 -15.91 -10.87 5.22
CA LEU A 261 -14.53 -11.39 5.34
C LEU A 261 -14.36 -12.74 4.64
N SER A 262 -15.35 -13.62 4.74
CA SER A 262 -15.34 -14.91 4.04
C SER A 262 -15.37 -14.74 2.53
N ASN A 263 -16.14 -13.77 2.01
CA ASN A 263 -16.17 -13.44 0.59
C ASN A 263 -14.84 -12.86 0.12
N SER A 264 -14.19 -12.01 0.93
CA SER A 264 -12.86 -11.47 0.65
C SER A 264 -11.79 -12.55 0.54
N PHE A 265 -11.84 -13.58 1.39
CA PHE A 265 -10.95 -14.72 1.30
C PHE A 265 -11.14 -15.51 -0.01
N GLN A 266 -12.38 -15.85 -0.37
CA GLN A 266 -12.65 -16.55 -1.63
C GLN A 266 -12.27 -15.74 -2.86
N ASP A 267 -12.47 -14.43 -2.82
CA ASP A 267 -12.09 -13.56 -3.92
C ASP A 267 -10.59 -13.69 -4.22
N LEU A 268 -9.73 -13.77 -3.19
CA LEU A 268 -8.30 -14.02 -3.40
C LEU A 268 -8.03 -15.42 -3.97
N LEU A 269 -8.70 -16.46 -3.47
CA LEU A 269 -8.55 -17.82 -3.99
C LEU A 269 -8.98 -17.94 -5.46
N ARG A 270 -10.12 -17.32 -5.83
CA ARG A 270 -10.58 -17.29 -7.23
C ARG A 270 -9.61 -16.54 -8.15
N ARG A 271 -8.84 -15.62 -7.61
CA ARG A 271 -7.78 -14.88 -8.32
C ARG A 271 -6.44 -15.63 -8.35
N GLY A 272 -6.36 -16.84 -7.80
CA GLY A 272 -5.18 -17.71 -7.85
C GLY A 272 -4.07 -17.31 -6.89
N LEU A 273 -4.38 -16.59 -5.80
CA LEU A 273 -3.37 -16.27 -4.79
C LEU A 273 -3.10 -17.51 -3.91
N PRO A 274 -1.82 -17.89 -3.69
CA PRO A 274 -1.46 -19.12 -2.99
C PRO A 274 -1.64 -18.98 -1.48
N LEU A 275 -2.87 -19.20 -1.00
CA LEU A 275 -3.25 -18.99 0.40
C LEU A 275 -3.48 -20.27 1.21
N GLN A 276 -3.15 -21.46 0.68
CA GLN A 276 -3.45 -22.73 1.35
C GLN A 276 -2.83 -22.82 2.74
N GLN A 277 -1.55 -22.48 2.84
CA GLN A 277 -0.81 -22.52 4.10
C GLN A 277 -1.36 -21.50 5.09
N ALA A 278 -1.68 -20.29 4.61
CA ALA A 278 -2.30 -19.24 5.41
C ALA A 278 -3.69 -19.66 5.93
N ALA A 279 -4.49 -20.34 5.09
CA ALA A 279 -5.80 -20.85 5.46
C ALA A 279 -5.71 -21.92 6.56
N ALA A 280 -4.80 -22.89 6.42
CA ALA A 280 -4.57 -23.91 7.43
C ALA A 280 -4.09 -23.31 8.76
N ALA A 281 -3.15 -22.35 8.71
CA ALA A 281 -2.65 -21.65 9.89
C ALA A 281 -3.75 -20.85 10.60
N LEU A 282 -4.66 -20.23 9.85
CA LEU A 282 -5.83 -19.56 10.41
C LEU A 282 -6.74 -20.55 11.11
N VAL A 283 -7.17 -21.64 10.46
CA VAL A 283 -8.04 -22.66 11.09
C VAL A 283 -7.46 -23.13 12.42
N GLN A 284 -6.16 -23.47 12.45
CA GLN A 284 -5.49 -23.89 13.69
C GLN A 284 -5.48 -22.80 14.77
N ALA A 285 -5.18 -21.55 14.41
CA ALA A 285 -5.17 -20.45 15.36
C ALA A 285 -6.57 -20.14 15.93
N LEU A 286 -7.62 -20.36 15.12
CA LEU A 286 -9.01 -20.14 15.49
C LEU A 286 -9.56 -21.27 16.40
N GLU A 287 -9.02 -22.49 16.32
CA GLU A 287 -9.35 -23.64 17.18
C GLU A 287 -8.61 -23.65 18.53
N GLY A 288 -7.56 -22.84 18.67
CA GLY A 288 -6.75 -22.77 19.89
C GLY A 288 -7.44 -22.12 21.10
N PRO A 289 -7.00 -22.40 22.33
CA PRO A 289 -7.64 -21.93 23.58
C PRO A 289 -7.45 -20.43 23.89
N ASN A 290 -7.17 -19.59 22.89
CA ASN A 290 -6.74 -18.21 23.09
C ASN A 290 -7.92 -17.31 23.54
N ALA A 291 -7.78 -16.62 24.68
CA ALA A 291 -8.85 -15.83 25.31
C ALA A 291 -9.42 -14.69 24.43
N LEU A 292 -8.64 -14.17 23.49
CA LEU A 292 -9.07 -13.16 22.51
C LEU A 292 -10.15 -13.69 21.54
N LEU A 293 -10.21 -15.01 21.33
CA LEU A 293 -11.19 -15.69 20.48
C LEU A 293 -12.55 -15.83 21.19
N GLN A 294 -12.58 -15.87 22.52
CA GLN A 294 -13.83 -15.97 23.30
C GLN A 294 -14.68 -14.69 23.23
N ALA A 295 -14.06 -13.54 22.97
CA ALA A 295 -14.74 -12.26 22.74
C ALA A 295 -15.45 -12.19 21.36
N LEU A 296 -15.17 -13.14 20.46
CA LEU A 296 -15.74 -13.24 19.12
C LEU A 296 -16.73 -14.40 19.07
N ARG A 297 -17.91 -14.22 19.67
CA ARG A 297 -18.96 -15.25 19.64
C ARG A 297 -19.50 -15.70 18.27
N PRO A 298 -19.11 -15.16 17.10
CA PRO A 298 -19.45 -15.80 15.82
C PRO A 298 -18.25 -16.48 15.12
N MET A 299 -17.20 -16.82 15.87
CA MET A 299 -16.00 -17.52 15.38
C MET A 299 -16.20 -18.94 14.84
N PRO A 300 -17.04 -19.82 15.44
CA PRO A 300 -17.35 -21.12 14.87
C PRO A 300 -17.97 -21.02 13.47
N ASP A 301 -18.73 -19.95 13.21
CA ASP A 301 -19.32 -19.67 11.90
C ASP A 301 -18.28 -19.14 10.90
N ILE A 302 -17.28 -18.36 11.35
CA ILE A 302 -16.10 -18.01 10.52
C ILE A 302 -15.40 -19.29 10.11
N ILE A 303 -14.97 -20.13 11.06
CA ILE A 303 -14.24 -21.38 10.77
C ILE A 303 -15.08 -22.28 9.84
N SER A 304 -16.35 -22.50 10.17
CA SER A 304 -17.26 -23.33 9.36
C SER A 304 -17.44 -22.76 7.95
N ALA A 305 -17.61 -21.44 7.80
CA ALA A 305 -17.73 -20.80 6.49
C ALA A 305 -16.44 -20.90 5.68
N PHE A 306 -15.27 -20.69 6.31
CA PHE A 306 -13.96 -20.79 5.68
C PHE A 306 -13.66 -22.23 5.25
N THR A 307 -13.82 -23.22 6.14
CA THR A 307 -13.57 -24.64 5.88
C THR A 307 -14.53 -25.20 4.83
N LYS A 308 -15.84 -24.89 4.90
CA LYS A 308 -16.81 -25.29 3.86
C LYS A 308 -16.47 -24.69 2.51
N ARG A 309 -16.00 -23.44 2.45
CA ARG A 309 -15.64 -22.80 1.19
C ARG A 309 -14.31 -23.30 0.63
N LEU A 310 -13.32 -23.59 1.46
CA LEU A 310 -12.08 -24.22 1.02
C LEU A 310 -12.38 -25.58 0.36
N ALA A 311 -13.24 -26.38 1.00
CA ALA A 311 -13.68 -27.67 0.45
C ALA A 311 -14.50 -27.53 -0.86
N ALA A 312 -15.26 -26.44 -1.02
CA ALA A 312 -16.09 -26.20 -2.20
C ALA A 312 -15.31 -25.66 -3.42
N LEU A 313 -14.09 -25.13 -3.23
CA LEU A 313 -13.34 -24.45 -4.28
C LEU A 313 -12.56 -25.38 -5.24
N GLY A 314 -12.45 -26.68 -4.94
CA GLY A 314 -11.79 -27.65 -5.82
C GLY A 314 -10.30 -27.35 -6.03
N THR A 315 -9.76 -27.65 -7.22
CA THR A 315 -8.38 -27.29 -7.60
C THR A 315 -8.26 -25.79 -7.83
N GLU A 316 -7.34 -25.15 -7.12
CA GLU A 316 -7.12 -23.71 -7.22
C GLU A 316 -6.65 -23.27 -8.61
N PRO A 317 -7.11 -22.10 -9.09
CA PRO A 317 -6.59 -21.53 -10.32
C PRO A 317 -5.10 -21.21 -10.18
N ALA A 318 -4.35 -21.42 -11.26
CA ALA A 318 -2.91 -21.14 -11.28
C ALA A 318 -2.65 -19.65 -10.95
N PRO A 319 -1.53 -19.34 -10.25
CA PRO A 319 -1.20 -17.96 -9.94
C PRO A 319 -0.96 -17.15 -11.22
N PRO A 320 -1.19 -15.82 -11.18
CA PRO A 320 -0.92 -14.96 -12.33
C PRO A 320 0.54 -15.10 -12.78
N PRO A 321 0.80 -15.23 -14.09
CA PRO A 321 2.17 -15.36 -14.57
C PRO A 321 2.95 -14.07 -14.33
N ALA A 322 4.22 -14.21 -13.92
CA ALA A 322 5.14 -13.08 -13.93
C ALA A 322 5.40 -12.64 -15.37
N ARG A 323 5.29 -11.34 -15.63
CA ARG A 323 5.53 -10.72 -16.94
C ARG A 323 6.40 -9.49 -16.78
N ALA A 324 7.21 -9.19 -17.80
CA ALA A 324 7.89 -7.91 -17.88
C ALA A 324 6.84 -6.82 -18.12
N VAL A 325 6.93 -5.73 -17.34
CA VAL A 325 5.97 -4.63 -17.40
C VAL A 325 6.40 -3.63 -18.48
N ASP A 326 5.51 -3.33 -19.42
CA ASP A 326 5.72 -2.25 -20.41
C ASP A 326 5.25 -0.91 -19.82
N TYR A 327 6.14 -0.24 -19.11
CA TYR A 327 5.82 1.04 -18.45
C TYR A 327 5.46 2.16 -19.43
N LEU A 328 5.95 2.13 -20.67
CA LEU A 328 5.60 3.16 -21.65
C LEU A 328 4.17 2.97 -22.15
N ALA A 329 3.76 1.73 -22.43
CA ALA A 329 2.37 1.41 -22.76
C ALA A 329 1.41 1.73 -21.60
N MET A 330 1.86 1.52 -20.36
CA MET A 330 1.06 1.73 -19.15
C MET A 330 1.10 3.16 -18.60
N LEU A 331 1.82 4.09 -19.22
CA LEU A 331 2.00 5.45 -18.68
C LEU A 331 0.67 6.19 -18.46
N HIS A 332 -0.35 5.86 -19.23
CA HIS A 332 -1.70 6.41 -19.07
C HIS A 332 -2.33 6.09 -17.69
N HIS A 333 -1.87 5.05 -16.99
CA HIS A 333 -2.24 4.77 -15.60
C HIS A 333 -1.65 5.80 -14.62
N ALA A 334 -0.56 6.47 -15.00
CA ALA A 334 0.13 7.46 -14.17
C ALA A 334 -0.30 8.92 -14.44
N LEU A 335 -0.98 9.16 -15.57
CA LEU A 335 -1.44 10.48 -15.95
C LEU A 335 -2.78 10.79 -15.29
N PRO A 336 -3.03 12.05 -14.87
CA PRO A 336 -4.33 12.44 -14.35
C PRO A 336 -5.41 12.10 -15.36
N ARG A 337 -6.44 11.36 -14.93
CA ARG A 337 -7.65 11.13 -15.74
C ARG A 337 -8.29 12.49 -16.00
N THR A 338 -8.00 13.11 -17.14
CA THR A 338 -8.75 14.30 -17.56
C THR A 338 -10.18 13.86 -17.78
N HIS A 339 -11.14 14.42 -17.03
CA HIS A 339 -12.57 14.26 -17.30
C HIS A 339 -12.88 14.83 -18.69
N LYS A 340 -12.71 13.98 -19.73
CA LYS A 340 -13.26 14.05 -21.08
C LYS A 340 -12.65 12.89 -21.88
N ALA A 341 -13.22 11.71 -21.73
CA ALA A 341 -13.28 10.81 -22.88
C ALA A 341 -14.07 11.57 -23.96
N ARG A 342 -13.37 12.11 -24.96
CA ARG A 342 -14.02 12.59 -26.19
C ARG A 342 -14.78 11.38 -26.73
N LYS A 343 -16.11 11.49 -26.84
CA LYS A 343 -16.92 10.52 -27.58
C LYS A 343 -16.24 10.29 -28.95
N PRO A 344 -16.08 9.04 -29.41
CA PRO A 344 -15.66 8.81 -30.78
C PRO A 344 -16.65 9.52 -31.72
N PRO A 345 -16.18 10.07 -32.85
CA PRO A 345 -17.07 10.72 -33.81
C PRO A 345 -18.15 9.72 -34.26
N PRO A 346 -19.40 10.17 -34.48
CA PRO A 346 -20.43 9.31 -35.04
C PRO A 346 -19.96 8.79 -36.41
N ALA A 347 -20.20 7.49 -36.64
CA ALA A 347 -19.88 6.79 -37.87
C ALA A 347 -20.63 7.37 -39.07
#